data_AF-A0A3D0C7W3-F1
#
_entry.id   AF-A0A3D0C7W3-F1
#
_cell.length_a   1.000
_cell.length_b   1.000
_cell.length_c   1.000
_cell.angle_alpha   90.00
_cell.angle_beta   90.00
_cell.angle_gamma   90.00
#
_symmetry.space_group_name_H-M   'P 1'
#
loop_
_entity.id
_entity.type
_entity.pdbx_description
1 polymer ?
#
loop_
_entity_poly.entity_id
_entity_poly.type
_entity_poly.pdbx_seq_one_letter_code
_entity_poly.pdbx_strand_id
1 'polypeptide(L)'
;CAEPNLHGNYLLFNALDDKNAFIRAAISRLPKLFDNYSEQFSEANLIGVVAIGDAYWDEFYPEARPVLLAPFPAMHSDDRVAPTNSYDIYIEIR
;
A
#
# COMPACT_ATOMS: atom_id res chain seq x y z
N CYS A 1 -8.96 0.61 12.58
CA CYS A 1 -7.88 -0.36 12.87
C CYS A 1 -8.51 -1.71 13.07
N ALA A 2 -7.92 -2.76 12.50
CA ALA A 2 -8.47 -4.10 12.58
C ALA A 2 -7.69 -4.96 13.56
N GLU A 3 -8.39 -5.90 14.19
CA GLU A 3 -7.82 -6.89 15.10
C GLU A 3 -6.83 -7.81 14.35
N PRO A 4 -5.87 -8.43 15.07
CA PRO A 4 -4.96 -9.40 14.47
C PRO A 4 -5.70 -10.55 13.78
N ASN A 5 -5.26 -10.93 12.59
CA ASN A 5 -5.79 -12.09 11.86
C ASN A 5 -4.77 -13.24 11.88
N LEU A 6 -5.24 -14.47 11.64
CA LEU A 6 -4.41 -15.68 11.64
C LEU A 6 -3.39 -15.67 10.48
N HIS A 7 -3.73 -14.99 9.38
CA HIS A 7 -2.95 -14.91 8.16
C HIS A 7 -2.87 -13.48 7.65
N GLY A 8 -1.83 -13.20 6.85
CA GLY A 8 -1.64 -11.92 6.19
C GLY A 8 -0.77 -12.07 4.97
N ASN A 9 -1.10 -11.36 3.90
CA ASN A 9 -0.32 -11.27 2.68
C ASN A 9 0.14 -9.83 2.46
N TYR A 10 1.41 -9.69 2.12
CA TYR A 10 2.05 -8.42 1.82
C TYR A 10 2.53 -8.45 0.38
N LEU A 11 1.97 -7.58 -0.46
CA LEU A 11 2.31 -7.49 -1.87
C LEU A 11 2.95 -6.12 -2.14
N LEU A 12 4.13 -6.14 -2.75
CA LEU A 12 4.94 -4.96 -3.05
C LEU A 12 5.14 -4.90 -4.56
N PHE A 13 4.69 -3.80 -5.18
CA PHE A 13 4.77 -3.62 -6.63
C PHE A 13 5.49 -2.33 -6.97
N ASN A 14 6.22 -2.35 -8.08
CA ASN A 14 6.71 -1.16 -8.75
C ASN A 14 5.90 -0.94 -10.03
N ALA A 15 5.54 0.30 -10.29
CA ALA A 15 4.83 0.70 -11.49
C ALA A 15 5.72 0.54 -12.72
N LEU A 16 5.10 0.17 -13.84
CA LEU A 16 5.74 0.27 -15.14
C LEU A 16 5.49 1.66 -15.71
N ASP A 17 6.46 2.18 -16.44
CA ASP A 17 6.36 3.47 -17.13
C ASP A 17 5.07 3.58 -17.96
N ASP A 18 4.47 4.78 -17.96
CA ASP A 18 3.26 5.13 -18.70
C ASP A 18 2.00 4.29 -18.35
N LYS A 19 2.00 3.56 -17.23
CA LYS A 19 0.82 2.79 -16.78
C LYS A 19 -0.02 3.45 -15.69
N ASN A 20 0.28 4.70 -15.32
CA ASN A 20 -0.38 5.39 -14.19
C ASN A 20 -1.91 5.45 -14.29
N ALA A 21 -2.45 5.72 -15.48
CA ALA A 21 -3.90 5.74 -15.68
C ALA A 21 -4.55 4.38 -15.45
N PHE A 22 -3.90 3.31 -15.90
CA PHE A 22 -4.35 1.94 -15.66
C PHE A 22 -4.25 1.58 -14.17
N ILE A 23 -3.12 1.91 -13.53
CA ILE A 23 -2.88 1.65 -12.11
C ILE A 23 -3.94 2.36 -11.25
N ARG A 24 -4.20 3.66 -11.49
CA ARG A 24 -5.28 4.40 -10.82
C ARG A 24 -6.64 3.72 -10.98
N ALA A 25 -6.97 3.26 -12.18
CA ALA A 25 -8.23 2.59 -12.46
C ALA A 25 -8.33 1.18 -11.81
N ALA A 26 -7.20 0.48 -11.66
CA ALA A 26 -7.14 -0.80 -10.99
C ALA A 26 -7.28 -0.63 -9.47
N ILE A 27 -6.51 0.29 -8.88
CA ILE A 27 -6.51 0.54 -7.44
C ILE A 27 -7.86 1.07 -6.95
N SER A 28 -8.53 1.93 -7.73
CA SER A 28 -9.84 2.46 -7.33
C SER A 28 -10.94 1.41 -7.16
N ARG A 29 -10.74 0.20 -7.71
CA ARG A 29 -11.67 -0.92 -7.59
C ARG A 29 -11.39 -1.80 -6.36
N LEU A 30 -10.17 -1.75 -5.81
CA LEU A 30 -9.75 -2.61 -4.71
C LEU A 30 -10.57 -2.41 -3.43
N PRO A 31 -10.91 -1.17 -2.99
CA PRO A 31 -11.74 -0.99 -1.80
C PRO A 31 -13.07 -1.74 -1.89
N LYS A 32 -13.78 -1.59 -3.03
CA LYS A 32 -15.06 -2.29 -3.23
C LYS A 32 -14.89 -3.80 -3.33
N LEU A 33 -13.77 -4.27 -3.87
CA LEU A 33 -13.44 -5.69 -3.92
C LEU A 33 -13.25 -6.25 -2.50
N PHE A 34 -12.51 -5.53 -1.64
CA PHE A 34 -12.30 -5.92 -0.25
C PHE A 34 -13.62 -5.93 0.53
N ASP A 35 -14.49 -4.93 0.36
CA ASP A 35 -15.81 -4.92 0.99
C ASP A 35 -16.64 -6.14 0.62
N ASN A 36 -16.68 -6.49 -0.68
CA ASN A 36 -17.45 -7.64 -1.16
C ASN A 36 -16.93 -8.96 -0.58
N TYR A 37 -15.60 -9.13 -0.50
CA TYR A 37 -15.03 -10.35 0.08
C TYR A 37 -15.14 -10.39 1.60
N SER A 38 -15.08 -9.24 2.28
CA SER A 38 -15.34 -9.14 3.71
C SER A 38 -16.78 -9.55 4.04
N GLU A 39 -17.76 -9.15 3.21
CA GLU A 39 -19.15 -9.60 3.33
C GLU A 39 -19.31 -11.10 3.04
N GLN A 40 -18.69 -11.60 1.96
CA GLN A 40 -18.75 -13.01 1.57
C GLN A 40 -18.10 -13.93 2.62
N PHE A 41 -16.99 -13.51 3.21
CA PHE A 41 -16.21 -14.25 4.21
C PHE A 41 -16.24 -13.55 5.56
N SER A 42 -17.43 -13.21 6.03
CA SER A 42 -17.65 -12.41 7.25
C SER A 42 -17.01 -12.98 8.52
N GLU A 43 -16.85 -14.29 8.62
CA GLU A 43 -16.16 -14.95 9.74
C GLU A 43 -14.63 -14.86 9.65
N ALA A 44 -14.09 -14.64 8.45
CA ALA A 44 -12.65 -14.53 8.21
C ALA A 44 -12.09 -13.15 8.57
N ASN A 45 -12.95 -12.18 8.87
CA ASN A 45 -12.57 -10.82 9.24
C ASN A 45 -11.61 -10.18 8.22
N LEU A 46 -11.91 -10.32 6.92
CA LEU A 46 -11.01 -9.87 5.86
C LEU A 46 -10.85 -8.34 5.87
N ILE A 47 -9.60 -7.88 5.86
CA ILE A 47 -9.21 -6.47 5.80
C ILE A 47 -8.17 -6.29 4.68
N GLY A 48 -8.44 -5.34 3.79
CA GLY A 48 -7.50 -4.93 2.76
C GLY A 48 -7.06 -3.47 2.95
N VAL A 49 -5.77 -3.21 2.80
CA VAL A 49 -5.20 -1.86 2.73
C VAL A 49 -4.41 -1.71 1.46
N VAL A 50 -4.58 -0.58 0.76
CA VAL A 50 -3.70 -0.17 -0.34
C VAL A 50 -3.00 1.11 0.09
N ALA A 51 -1.68 1.13 -0.02
CA ALA A 51 -0.86 2.31 0.20
C ALA A 51 -0.05 2.63 -1.06
N ILE A 52 0.21 3.91 -1.26
CA ILE A 52 1.02 4.45 -2.36
C ILE A 52 2.34 4.96 -1.76
N GLY A 53 3.45 4.57 -2.36
CA GLY A 53 4.79 4.96 -1.95
C GLY A 53 5.02 6.47 -2.07
N ASP A 54 5.85 7.03 -1.20
CA ASP A 54 6.11 8.47 -1.15
C ASP A 54 6.80 8.99 -2.43
N ALA A 55 7.69 8.16 -3.01
CA ALA A 55 8.44 8.46 -4.22
C ALA A 55 7.57 8.38 -5.50
N TYR A 56 6.51 7.57 -5.47
CA TYR A 56 5.58 7.40 -6.59
C TYR A 56 4.36 8.32 -6.49
N TRP A 57 4.09 8.89 -5.31
CA TRP A 57 2.87 9.66 -5.05
C TRP A 57 2.64 10.79 -6.07
N ASP A 58 3.66 11.56 -6.41
CA ASP A 58 3.50 12.75 -7.25
C ASP A 58 3.20 12.38 -8.72
N GLU A 59 3.67 11.21 -9.16
CA GLU A 59 3.32 10.63 -10.47
C GLU A 59 1.92 9.99 -10.46
N PHE A 60 1.56 9.36 -9.33
CA PHE A 60 0.26 8.74 -9.13
C PHE A 60 -0.87 9.75 -8.97
N TYR A 61 -0.69 10.81 -8.19
CA TYR A 61 -1.69 11.82 -7.89
C TYR A 61 -1.06 13.24 -7.79
N PRO A 62 -0.85 13.91 -8.94
CA PRO A 62 -0.12 15.18 -8.99
C PRO A 62 -0.90 16.39 -8.42
N GLU A 63 -2.21 16.25 -8.19
CA GLU A 63 -3.07 17.38 -7.80
C GLU A 63 -2.90 17.77 -6.32
N ALA A 64 -2.52 16.83 -5.45
CA ALA A 64 -2.28 17.09 -4.04
C ALA A 64 -1.38 16.04 -3.40
N ARG A 65 -0.68 16.44 -2.33
CA ARG A 65 0.19 15.56 -1.54
C ARG A 65 -0.12 15.68 -0.04
N PRO A 66 -0.15 14.57 0.73
CA PRO A 66 -0.25 14.64 2.18
C PRO A 66 0.93 15.40 2.77
N VAL A 67 0.66 16.36 3.65
CA VAL A 67 1.63 17.34 4.16
C VAL A 67 2.88 16.70 4.79
N LEU A 68 2.70 15.53 5.42
CA LEU A 68 3.77 14.83 6.13
C LEU A 68 4.27 13.57 5.40
N LEU A 69 3.89 13.38 4.13
CA LEU A 69 4.36 12.23 3.35
C LEU A 69 5.84 12.42 3.00
N ALA A 70 6.68 11.62 3.64
CA ALA A 70 8.13 11.63 3.49
C ALA A 70 8.66 10.20 3.31
N PRO A 71 9.88 10.04 2.75
CA PRO A 71 10.54 8.75 2.65
C PRO A 71 10.74 8.09 4.01
N PHE A 72 10.93 6.78 4.01
CA PHE A 72 11.34 6.05 5.21
C PHE A 72 12.65 6.65 5.77
N PRO A 73 12.72 6.99 7.06
CA PRO A 73 13.93 7.58 7.63
C PRO A 73 14.99 6.49 7.80
N ALA A 74 15.95 6.41 6.89
CA ALA A 74 17.10 5.53 7.05
C ALA A 74 17.82 5.83 8.38
N MET A 75 18.05 4.80 9.20
CA MET A 75 18.70 4.94 10.50
C MET A 75 19.89 3.97 10.60
N HIS A 76 20.95 4.41 11.27
CA HIS A 76 22.16 3.63 11.50
C HIS A 76 22.67 3.86 12.93
N SER A 77 23.01 2.78 13.64
CA SER A 77 23.56 2.85 14.99
C SER A 77 24.44 1.63 15.25
N ASP A 78 25.76 1.84 15.27
CA ASP A 78 26.77 0.78 15.33
C ASP A 78 26.55 -0.26 14.22
N ASP A 79 26.30 -1.52 14.57
CA ASP A 79 26.03 -2.61 13.62
C ASP A 79 24.53 -2.74 13.25
N ARG A 80 23.66 -1.83 13.73
CA ARG A 80 22.21 -1.85 13.45
C ARG A 80 21.89 -0.91 12.30
N VAL A 81 21.29 -1.45 11.25
CA VAL A 81 20.90 -0.70 10.04
C VAL A 81 19.41 -0.87 9.79
N ALA A 82 18.69 0.25 9.69
CA ALA A 82 17.34 0.32 9.13
C ALA A 82 17.43 0.99 7.75
N PRO A 83 17.63 0.20 6.68
CA PRO A 83 17.80 0.76 5.34
C PRO A 83 16.48 1.25 4.77
N THR A 84 16.57 2.09 3.73
CA THR A 84 15.40 2.48 2.93
C THR A 84 15.26 1.54 1.74
N ASN A 85 14.12 0.86 1.67
CA ASN A 85 13.65 0.14 0.48
C ASN A 85 12.25 0.67 0.15
N SER A 86 12.12 1.42 -0.94
CA SER A 86 10.85 2.01 -1.38
C SER A 86 10.19 1.14 -2.45
N TYR A 87 8.87 1.09 -2.41
CA TYR A 87 8.02 0.46 -3.41
C TYR A 87 6.88 1.41 -3.77
N ASP A 88 6.40 1.32 -5.00
CA ASP A 88 5.40 2.26 -5.50
C ASP A 88 4.01 1.99 -4.94
N ILE A 89 3.66 0.69 -4.79
CA ILE A 89 2.36 0.25 -4.29
C ILE A 89 2.57 -0.86 -3.29
N TYR A 90 1.91 -0.72 -2.13
CA TYR A 90 1.81 -1.74 -1.11
C TYR A 90 0.35 -2.18 -0.96
N ILE A 91 0.11 -3.48 -1.00
CA ILE A 91 -1.20 -4.06 -0.71
C ILE A 91 -1.04 -5.04 0.45
N GLU A 92 -1.84 -4.82 1.49
CA GLU A 92 -1.97 -5.70 2.64
C GLU A 92 -3.33 -6.36 2.61
N ILE A 93 -3.37 -7.68 2.77
CA ILE A 93 -4.61 -8.44 2.87
C ILE A 93 -4.49 -9.33 4.10
N ARG A 94 -5.38 -9.12 5.07
CA ARG A 94 -5.49 -9.91 6.30
C ARG A 94 -6.84 -10.56 6.38
#